data_AF-A0A159Z2W4-F1
#
_entry.id   AF-A0A159Z2W4-F1
#
_cell.length_a   1.000
_cell.length_b   1.000
_cell.length_c   1.000
_cell.angle_alpha   90.00
_cell.angle_beta   90.00
_cell.angle_gamma   90.00
#
_symmetry.space_group_name_H-M   'P 1'
#
loop_
_entity.id
_entity.type
_entity.pdbx_description
1 polymer ?
#
loop_
_entity_poly.entity_id
_entity_poly.type
_entity_poly.pdbx_seq_one_letter_code
_entity_poly.pdbx_strand_id
1 'polypeptide(L)'
;MRRISNFAFRRVGLLVLLPALVLGTALSAGSWPVRADRIGLTSQKLTVWFADGSVCRAAIQSEGGQGMFTDCPHPARFDVRIKRQNFLAPVLGDLVAPLGTVTVISADGRAQKFLTPASRMPGWKRD
;
A
#
# COMPACT_ATOMS: atom_id res chain seq x y z
N MET A 1 0.80 -57.95 -61.81
CA MET A 1 2.01 -57.11 -61.94
C MET A 1 1.85 -55.87 -61.07
N ARG A 2 2.49 -55.83 -59.89
CA ARG A 2 2.57 -54.66 -58.99
C ARG A 2 3.88 -54.76 -58.21
N ARG A 3 4.84 -53.88 -58.51
CA ARG A 3 6.03 -53.59 -57.69
C ARG A 3 6.41 -52.13 -57.93
N ILE A 4 6.25 -51.32 -56.89
CA ILE A 4 6.83 -49.97 -56.74
C ILE A 4 7.25 -49.94 -55.26
N SER A 5 8.48 -50.33 -54.92
CA SER A 5 9.71 -49.52 -54.91
C SER A 5 9.75 -48.50 -53.77
N ASN A 6 10.37 -48.98 -52.68
CA ASN A 6 11.09 -48.32 -51.59
C ASN A 6 11.22 -46.78 -51.62
N PHE A 7 10.81 -46.14 -50.52
CA PHE A 7 11.41 -44.88 -50.06
C PHE A 7 11.95 -45.09 -48.63
N ALA A 8 13.27 -45.26 -48.55
CA ALA A 8 14.03 -45.06 -47.34
C ALA A 8 14.23 -43.57 -47.13
N PHE A 9 13.66 -43.00 -46.06
CA PHE A 9 14.06 -41.68 -45.59
C PHE A 9 14.64 -41.79 -44.19
N ARG A 10 15.85 -41.22 -44.09
CA ARG A 10 16.84 -41.33 -43.03
C ARG A 10 16.33 -40.77 -41.71
N ARG A 11 16.74 -41.44 -40.63
CA ARG A 11 16.85 -40.89 -39.27
C ARG A 11 17.93 -39.79 -39.23
N VAL A 12 17.87 -38.97 -38.18
CA VAL A 12 18.90 -38.07 -37.60
C VAL A 12 18.57 -36.57 -37.74
N GLY A 13 18.50 -35.89 -36.59
CA GLY A 13 18.34 -34.44 -36.45
C GLY A 13 17.52 -34.08 -35.20
N LEU A 14 17.99 -34.45 -33.99
CA LEU A 14 18.76 -33.57 -33.10
C LEU A 14 17.92 -32.44 -32.46
N LEU A 15 17.36 -32.77 -31.28
CA LEU A 15 17.40 -31.96 -30.05
C LEU A 15 17.65 -30.45 -30.21
N VAL A 16 16.59 -29.63 -30.16
CA VAL A 16 16.68 -28.23 -29.70
C VAL A 16 15.56 -28.01 -28.69
N LEU A 17 15.89 -28.27 -27.43
CA LEU A 17 15.12 -27.93 -26.25
C LEU A 17 15.69 -26.63 -25.68
N LEU A 18 14.79 -25.68 -25.37
CA LEU A 18 14.96 -24.50 -24.50
C LEU A 18 15.74 -23.29 -25.10
N PRO A 19 15.55 -22.03 -24.61
CA PRO A 19 14.67 -21.56 -23.53
C PRO A 19 13.88 -20.27 -23.85
N ALA A 20 12.69 -20.10 -23.28
CA ALA A 20 12.06 -18.77 -23.17
C ALA A 20 11.47 -18.58 -21.76
N LEU A 21 12.32 -18.78 -20.76
CA LEU A 21 12.06 -18.32 -19.39
C LEU A 21 12.34 -16.82 -19.37
N VAL A 22 11.34 -16.03 -19.76
CA VAL A 22 11.31 -14.60 -19.49
C VAL A 22 11.11 -14.44 -17.98
N LEU A 23 12.22 -14.49 -17.23
CA LEU A 23 12.24 -14.00 -15.87
C LEU A 23 12.02 -12.48 -15.95
N GLY A 24 10.78 -12.06 -15.77
CA GLY A 24 10.46 -10.69 -15.42
C GLY A 24 11.15 -10.38 -14.10
N THR A 25 12.31 -9.72 -14.17
CA THR A 25 12.96 -9.12 -13.03
C THR A 25 12.06 -7.98 -12.56
N ALA A 26 11.16 -8.30 -11.63
CA ALA A 26 10.53 -7.30 -10.80
C ALA A 26 11.66 -6.56 -10.07
N LEU A 27 12.01 -5.39 -10.62
CA LEU A 27 12.82 -4.40 -9.95
C LEU A 27 12.06 -4.00 -8.68
N SER A 28 12.29 -4.72 -7.59
CA SER A 28 12.07 -4.22 -6.24
C SER A 28 13.06 -3.08 -6.05
N ALA A 29 12.75 -1.91 -6.63
CA ALA A 29 13.38 -0.66 -6.25
C ALA A 29 13.18 -0.56 -4.74
N GLY A 30 14.27 -0.78 -3.99
CA GLY A 30 14.24 -0.72 -2.53
C GLY A 30 13.73 0.65 -2.13
N SER A 31 12.46 0.74 -1.77
CA SER A 31 11.83 1.97 -1.33
C SER A 31 12.57 2.39 -0.07
N TRP A 32 13.29 3.51 -0.13
CA TRP A 32 13.89 4.08 1.06
C TRP A 32 12.79 4.32 2.10
N PRO A 33 13.02 4.00 3.38
CA PRO A 33 11.99 4.12 4.38
C PRO A 33 11.60 5.59 4.55
N VAL A 34 10.41 5.96 4.05
CA VAL A 34 9.89 7.31 4.19
C VAL A 34 9.03 7.39 5.44
N ARG A 35 9.33 8.39 6.28
CA ARG A 35 8.57 8.66 7.50
C ARG A 35 7.28 9.39 7.19
N ALA A 36 6.20 8.97 7.82
CA ALA A 36 4.97 9.75 7.89
C ALA A 36 5.22 11.01 8.73
N ASP A 37 4.87 12.18 8.19
CA ASP A 37 5.04 13.48 8.84
C ASP A 37 3.73 13.94 9.50
N ARG A 38 2.64 13.89 8.73
CA ARG A 38 1.31 14.31 9.18
C ARG A 38 0.24 13.33 8.76
N ILE A 39 -0.83 13.26 9.54
CA ILE A 39 -2.04 12.52 9.19
C ILE A 39 -3.29 13.40 9.23
N GLY A 40 -4.32 12.97 8.51
CA GLY A 40 -5.66 13.52 8.50
C GLY A 40 -6.65 12.38 8.55
N LEU A 41 -7.57 12.43 9.50
CA LEU A 41 -8.58 11.40 9.70
C LEU A 41 -9.95 12.03 9.64
N THR A 42 -10.83 11.41 8.88
CA THR A 42 -12.27 11.71 8.82
C THR A 42 -13.04 10.45 9.21
N SER A 43 -14.37 10.46 9.14
CA SER A 43 -15.19 9.27 9.42
C SER A 43 -15.00 8.14 8.41
N GLN A 44 -14.58 8.45 7.17
CA GLN A 44 -14.51 7.47 6.06
C GLN A 44 -13.15 7.43 5.34
N LYS A 45 -12.25 8.36 5.63
CA LYS A 45 -10.97 8.50 4.91
C LYS A 45 -9.81 8.81 5.85
N LEU A 46 -8.72 8.09 5.62
CA LEU A 46 -7.39 8.37 6.16
C LEU A 46 -6.53 8.99 5.07
N THR A 47 -5.83 10.07 5.38
CA THR A 47 -4.80 10.69 4.54
C THR A 47 -3.50 10.80 5.32
N VAL A 48 -2.40 10.40 4.70
CA VAL A 48 -1.06 10.49 5.28
C VAL A 48 -0.18 11.30 4.34
N TRP A 49 0.48 12.30 4.90
CA TRP A 49 1.52 13.08 4.23
C TRP A 49 2.87 12.59 4.74
N PHE A 50 3.72 12.17 3.81
CA PHE A 50 5.06 11.68 4.08
C PHE A 50 6.09 12.80 3.96
N ALA A 51 7.26 12.60 4.58
CA ALA A 51 8.33 13.59 4.63
C ALA A 51 8.94 13.93 3.25
N ASP A 52 8.76 13.06 2.26
CA ASP A 52 9.18 13.28 0.87
C ASP A 52 8.14 14.06 0.04
N GLY A 53 7.02 14.47 0.65
CA GLY A 53 5.92 15.17 0.00
C GLY A 53 4.87 14.26 -0.63
N SER A 54 5.07 12.94 -0.63
CA SER A 54 4.05 12.01 -1.12
C SER A 54 2.81 11.99 -0.21
N VAL A 55 1.64 11.78 -0.83
CA VAL A 55 0.36 11.77 -0.13
C VAL A 55 -0.36 10.47 -0.44
N CYS A 56 -0.65 9.69 0.60
CA CYS A 56 -1.34 8.42 0.46
C CYS A 56 -2.67 8.45 1.18
N ARG A 57 -3.67 7.81 0.57
CA ARG A 57 -5.06 7.84 1.02
C ARG A 57 -5.58 6.42 1.13
N ALA A 58 -6.47 6.22 2.10
CA ALA A 58 -7.17 4.96 2.27
C ALA A 58 -8.61 5.26 2.71
N ALA A 59 -9.54 4.48 2.16
CA ALA A 59 -10.89 4.40 2.70
C ALA A 59 -10.86 3.60 4.02
N ILE A 60 -11.62 4.06 5.00
CA ILE A 60 -11.78 3.40 6.29
C ILE A 60 -13.25 3.33 6.65
N GLN A 61 -13.61 2.43 7.56
CA GLN A 61 -14.95 2.37 8.10
C GLN A 61 -15.11 3.30 9.31
N SER A 62 -16.35 3.54 9.70
CA SER A 62 -16.68 4.43 10.81
C SER A 62 -16.22 3.90 12.17
N GLU A 63 -15.91 2.61 12.28
CA GLU A 63 -15.40 2.00 13.51
C GLU A 63 -13.86 2.01 13.53
N GLY A 64 -13.23 2.43 12.43
CA GLY A 64 -11.80 2.28 12.16
C GLY A 64 -11.54 1.08 11.24
N GLY A 65 -10.34 0.51 11.33
CA GLY A 65 -9.97 -0.65 10.52
C GLY A 65 -8.49 -0.68 10.16
N GLN A 66 -8.11 -1.77 9.50
CA GLN A 66 -6.73 -2.01 9.07
C GLN A 66 -6.69 -2.29 7.57
N GLY A 67 -5.59 -1.94 6.92
CA GLY A 67 -5.45 -2.12 5.47
C GLY A 67 -4.13 -1.64 4.90
N MET A 68 -4.07 -1.58 3.57
CA MET A 68 -2.95 -1.01 2.82
C MET A 68 -3.38 0.27 2.14
N PHE A 69 -2.46 1.23 2.03
CA PHE A 69 -2.69 2.39 1.16
C PHE A 69 -2.68 1.94 -0.30
N THR A 70 -3.71 2.30 -1.05
CA THR A 70 -3.76 2.09 -2.50
C THR A 70 -3.13 3.29 -3.21
N ASP A 71 -2.55 3.06 -4.39
CA ASP A 71 -1.96 4.12 -5.23
C ASP A 71 -0.92 5.00 -4.50
N CYS A 72 -0.18 4.40 -3.58
CA CYS A 72 0.85 5.05 -2.79
C CYS A 72 2.24 4.70 -3.35
N PRO A 73 3.13 5.69 -3.58
CA PRO A 73 4.50 5.42 -4.02
C PRO A 73 5.29 4.55 -3.03
N HIS A 74 4.92 4.61 -1.74
CA HIS A 74 5.55 3.85 -0.68
C HIS A 74 4.59 2.78 -0.15
N PRO A 75 4.90 1.49 -0.28
CA PRO A 75 4.04 0.45 0.28
C PRO A 75 3.98 0.61 1.80
N ALA A 76 2.79 0.93 2.32
CA ALA A 76 2.54 1.12 3.73
C ALA A 76 1.19 0.51 4.14
N ARG A 77 1.12 0.04 5.37
CA ARG A 77 -0.11 -0.44 6.01
C ARG A 77 -0.58 0.56 7.05
N PHE A 78 -1.85 0.49 7.40
CA PHE A 78 -2.43 1.29 8.46
C PHE A 78 -3.26 0.41 9.41
N ASP A 79 -3.35 0.87 10.65
CA ASP A 79 -4.31 0.42 11.66
C ASP A 79 -4.93 1.66 12.32
N VAL A 80 -6.24 1.80 12.20
CA VAL A 80 -7.02 2.92 12.74
C VAL A 80 -7.94 2.37 13.82
N ARG A 81 -7.80 2.92 15.03
CA ARG A 81 -8.67 2.64 16.17
C ARG A 81 -9.43 3.90 16.56
N ILE A 82 -10.70 3.95 16.19
CA ILE A 82 -11.58 5.06 16.56
C ILE A 82 -12.10 4.82 17.97
N LYS A 83 -11.87 5.79 18.86
CA LYS A 83 -12.36 5.74 20.24
C LYS A 83 -13.71 6.42 20.38
N ARG A 84 -13.91 7.53 19.66
CA ARG A 84 -15.14 8.29 19.69
C ARG A 84 -15.33 9.03 18.37
N GLN A 85 -16.52 8.88 17.79
CA GLN A 85 -16.94 9.69 16.64
C GLN A 85 -17.17 11.14 17.04
N ASN A 86 -16.98 12.06 16.09
CA ASN A 86 -17.28 13.47 16.34
C ASN A 86 -18.79 13.70 16.19
N PHE A 87 -19.45 14.22 17.23
CA PHE A 87 -20.89 14.47 17.22
C PHE A 87 -21.31 15.54 16.19
N LEU A 88 -20.36 16.39 15.77
CA LEU A 88 -20.59 17.40 14.73
C LEU A 88 -20.41 16.84 13.32
N ALA A 89 -20.01 15.58 13.15
CA ALA A 89 -19.84 14.98 11.82
C ALA A 89 -21.08 15.07 10.92
N PRO A 90 -22.33 14.96 11.41
CA PRO A 90 -23.52 15.14 10.58
C PRO A 90 -23.69 16.56 10.03
N VAL A 91 -23.11 17.58 10.69
CA VAL A 91 -23.25 19.00 10.32
C VAL A 91 -22.02 19.51 9.58
N LEU A 92 -20.83 19.12 10.03
CA LEU A 92 -19.53 19.61 9.54
C LEU A 92 -18.81 18.61 8.63
N GLY A 93 -19.32 17.38 8.49
CA GLY A 93 -18.77 16.36 7.61
C GLY A 93 -17.28 16.08 7.86
N ASP A 94 -16.51 16.04 6.78
CA ASP A 94 -15.06 15.77 6.78
C ASP A 94 -14.21 16.89 7.42
N LEU A 95 -14.82 18.01 7.85
CA LEU A 95 -14.10 19.08 8.55
C LEU A 95 -13.79 18.72 10.00
N VAL A 96 -14.44 17.70 10.55
CA VAL A 96 -14.22 17.25 11.91
C VAL A 96 -13.61 15.87 11.95
N ALA A 97 -12.46 15.77 12.62
CA ALA A 97 -11.79 14.49 12.81
C ALA A 97 -12.40 13.74 14.02
N PRO A 98 -12.54 12.40 13.93
CA PRO A 98 -12.89 11.59 15.08
C PRO A 98 -11.71 11.48 16.06
N LEU A 99 -12.03 11.18 17.33
CA LEU A 99 -11.02 10.89 18.34
C LEU A 99 -10.53 9.45 18.15
N GLY A 100 -9.25 9.29 17.87
CA GLY A 100 -8.70 7.98 17.56
C GLY A 100 -7.19 7.91 17.58
N THR A 101 -6.70 6.70 17.38
CA THR A 101 -5.29 6.40 17.19
C THR A 101 -5.11 5.83 15.79
N VAL A 102 -4.10 6.33 15.08
CA VAL A 102 -3.71 5.83 13.77
C VAL A 102 -2.28 5.34 13.86
N THR A 103 -2.04 4.10 13.46
CA THR A 103 -0.71 3.53 13.34
C THR A 103 -0.40 3.36 11.86
N VAL A 104 0.65 4.00 11.37
CA VAL A 104 1.17 3.83 10.02
C VAL A 104 2.36 2.90 10.09
N ILE A 105 2.34 1.81 9.33
CA ILE A 105 3.38 0.78 9.33
C ILE A 105 4.03 0.80 7.94
N SER A 106 5.30 1.18 7.90
CA SER A 106 6.07 1.28 6.66
C SER A 106 6.47 -0.11 6.13
N ALA A 107 6.93 -0.19 4.89
CA ALA A 107 7.39 -1.44 4.26
C ALA A 107 8.50 -2.16 5.06
N ASP A 108 9.34 -1.41 5.76
CA ASP A 108 10.42 -1.90 6.62
C ASP A 108 9.93 -2.39 8.00
N GLY A 109 8.61 -2.38 8.24
CA GLY A 109 7.98 -2.79 9.49
C GLY A 109 8.01 -1.72 10.58
N ARG A 110 8.58 -0.53 10.34
CA ARG A 110 8.55 0.56 11.33
C ARG A 110 7.15 1.12 11.47
N ALA A 111 6.69 1.20 12.71
CA ALA A 111 5.39 1.75 13.06
C ALA A 111 5.51 3.18 13.62
N GLN A 112 4.68 4.08 13.11
CA GLN A 112 4.50 5.44 13.64
C GLN A 112 3.06 5.61 14.12
N LYS A 113 2.92 6.02 15.38
CA LYS A 113 1.63 6.20 16.03
C LYS A 113 1.26 7.67 16.08
N PHE A 114 0.02 7.98 15.69
CA PHE A 114 -0.55 9.30 15.68
C PHE A 114 -1.85 9.32 16.49
N LEU A 115 -2.08 10.43 17.17
CA LEU A 115 -3.33 10.70 17.86
C LEU A 115 -4.12 11.74 17.05
N THR A 116 -5.40 11.48 16.88
CA THR A 116 -6.31 12.38 16.16
C THR A 116 -7.47 12.79 17.06
N PRO A 117 -7.94 14.05 17.02
CA PRO A 117 -7.31 15.20 16.35
C PRO A 117 -5.90 15.46 16.89
N ALA A 118 -4.98 15.86 16.01
CA ALA A 118 -3.65 16.28 16.45
C ALA A 118 -3.83 17.48 17.37
N SER A 119 -3.49 17.34 18.66
CA SER A 119 -3.52 18.46 19.59
C SER A 119 -2.48 19.48 19.16
N ARG A 120 -2.88 20.46 18.36
CA ARG A 120 -2.14 21.70 18.15
C ARG A 120 -2.66 22.72 19.16
N MET A 121 -2.58 22.45 20.46
CA MET A 121 -2.72 23.53 21.42
C MET A 121 -1.49 24.42 21.28
N PRO A 122 -1.64 25.68 20.85
CA PRO A 122 -0.51 26.61 20.77
C PRO A 122 0.04 26.80 22.19
N GLY A 123 1.32 26.49 22.41
CA GLY A 123 1.98 26.67 23.70
C GLY A 123 2.24 25.41 24.53
N TRP A 124 1.78 24.23 24.11
CA TRP A 124 2.09 22.97 24.81
C TRP A 124 3.38 22.35 24.26
N LYS A 125 4.50 22.45 24.99
CA LYS A 125 5.72 21.69 24.67
C LYS A 125 5.44 20.19 24.83
N ARG A 126 5.89 19.39 23.87
CA ARG A 126 6.06 17.95 24.07
C ARG A 126 7.44 17.78 24.67
N ASP A 127 7.48 17.55 25.98
CA ASP A 127 8.69 17.14 26.70
C ASP A 127 9.11 15.72 26.28
#